data_AF-A0A7S1KXL5-F1
#
_entry.id   AF-A0A7S1KXL5-F1
#
_cell.length_a   1.000
_cell.length_b   1.000
_cell.length_c   1.000
_cell.angle_alpha   90.00
_cell.angle_beta   90.00
_cell.angle_gamma   90.00
#
_symmetry.space_group_name_H-M   'P 1'
#
loop_
_entity.id
_entity.type
_entity.pdbx_description
1 polymer ?
#
loop_
_entity_poly.entity_id
_entity_poly.type
_entity_poly.pdbx_seq_one_letter_code
_entity_poly.pdbx_strand_id
1 'polypeptide(L)'
;ITPANEEAPERFPLHREQSSVCSSPLDPRRVCFAEEAEVVSPPPSSDNASSSSSSGPSPPRRRSSCLRAALIHQVIHQEDDCVPLAREHPTKRGQAWHEELRRHNLVFHRTYVGAAVELHISHPDLVTLTDLQTVAQDAIQEFEEARLMYEDMSAQWQEAEADLVKDLERANQVLQAANKERLRKPRGTTDIEQSETEDEAVSNQNDDWLNSGGLVGAGELRLRFVDLMPKSRRNGRNRNRRRCTTRMQASKSDG
;
A
#
# COMPACT_ATOMS: atom_id res chain seq x y z
N ILE A 1 -14.48 -67.96 15.41
CA ILE A 1 -14.94 -66.57 15.58
C ILE A 1 -13.96 -65.92 16.53
N THR A 2 -12.99 -65.19 16.00
CA THR A 2 -11.93 -64.46 16.71
C THR A 2 -12.09 -62.98 16.36
N PRO A 3 -12.08 -62.05 17.34
CA PRO A 3 -12.29 -60.63 17.06
C PRO A 3 -11.01 -59.96 16.55
N ALA A 4 -11.26 -58.86 15.85
CA ALA A 4 -10.35 -58.10 15.01
C ALA A 4 -9.23 -57.38 15.78
N ASN A 5 -8.12 -57.25 15.07
CA ASN A 5 -6.91 -56.52 15.44
C ASN A 5 -7.16 -55.00 15.27
N GLU A 6 -7.05 -54.23 16.35
CA GLU A 6 -6.92 -52.76 16.29
C GLU A 6 -5.47 -52.41 15.93
N GLU A 7 -5.24 -51.92 14.71
CA GLU A 7 -3.98 -51.27 14.34
C GLU A 7 -4.00 -49.81 14.81
N ALA A 8 -3.09 -49.48 15.73
CA ALA A 8 -2.81 -48.13 16.18
C ALA A 8 -1.94 -47.38 15.15
N PRO A 9 -2.21 -46.10 14.85
CA PRO A 9 -1.38 -45.33 13.94
C PRO A 9 -0.04 -44.93 14.59
N GLU A 10 1.04 -45.18 13.83
CA GLU A 10 2.42 -44.86 14.20
C GLU A 10 2.63 -43.37 14.51
N ARG A 11 3.30 -43.11 15.63
CA ARG A 11 3.79 -41.79 16.02
C ARG A 11 5.07 -41.47 15.26
N PHE A 12 5.03 -40.47 14.39
CA PHE A 12 6.22 -39.88 13.79
C PHE A 12 7.02 -39.07 14.84
N PRO A 13 8.36 -39.21 14.89
CA PRO A 13 9.19 -38.43 15.79
C PRO A 13 9.33 -36.99 15.28
N LEU A 14 8.86 -36.03 16.08
CA LEU A 14 9.12 -34.61 15.85
C LEU A 14 10.61 -34.32 16.05
N HIS A 15 11.32 -34.09 14.95
CA HIS A 15 12.64 -33.49 14.96
C HIS A 15 12.55 -32.09 15.58
N ARG A 16 13.11 -31.95 16.77
CA ARG A 16 13.30 -30.70 17.49
C ARG A 16 14.46 -29.94 16.85
N GLU A 17 14.18 -29.16 15.81
CA GLU A 17 15.12 -28.15 15.33
C GLU A 17 15.24 -27.05 16.39
N GLN A 18 16.41 -26.98 17.02
CA GLN A 18 16.80 -25.85 17.86
C GLN A 18 17.29 -24.72 16.95
N SER A 19 16.36 -23.89 16.48
CA SER A 19 16.69 -22.62 15.86
C SER A 19 17.15 -21.66 16.97
N SER A 20 18.47 -21.48 17.06
CA SER A 20 19.10 -20.42 17.84
C SER A 20 18.68 -19.07 17.26
N VAL A 21 17.67 -18.45 17.86
CA VAL A 21 17.24 -17.11 17.51
C VAL A 21 18.19 -16.14 18.19
N CYS A 22 19.12 -15.58 17.42
CA CYS A 22 19.87 -14.40 17.80
C CYS A 22 18.92 -13.19 17.86
N SER A 23 18.18 -13.08 18.98
CA SER A 23 17.45 -11.86 19.33
C SER A 23 18.45 -10.78 19.70
N SER A 24 18.95 -10.05 18.71
CA SER A 24 19.52 -8.73 18.95
C SER A 24 18.35 -7.75 19.09
N PRO A 25 18.18 -7.07 20.23
CA PRO A 25 17.16 -6.03 20.35
C PRO A 25 17.51 -4.91 19.38
N LEU A 26 16.66 -4.72 18.36
CA LEU A 26 16.69 -3.54 17.51
C LEU A 26 16.35 -2.35 18.41
N ASP A 27 17.36 -1.54 18.71
CA ASP A 27 17.24 -0.28 19.43
C ASP A 27 16.48 0.74 18.56
N PRO A 28 15.24 1.14 18.91
CA PRO A 28 14.46 2.08 18.13
C PRO A 28 14.95 3.54 18.25
N ARG A 29 16.06 3.81 18.98
CA ARG A 29 16.53 5.18 19.22
C ARG A 29 17.67 5.66 18.33
N ARG A 30 18.07 4.90 17.32
CA ARG A 30 19.11 5.34 16.36
C ARG A 30 18.51 5.98 15.09
N VAL A 31 17.57 6.89 15.26
CA VAL A 31 17.31 7.93 14.26
C VAL A 31 18.37 8.99 14.50
N CYS A 32 19.44 8.93 13.72
CA CYS A 32 20.44 10.00 13.69
C CYS A 32 19.76 11.24 13.11
N PHE A 33 19.16 12.07 13.98
CA PHE A 33 18.90 13.46 13.65
C PHE A 33 20.27 14.10 13.45
N ALA A 34 20.56 14.47 12.20
CA ALA A 34 21.64 15.39 11.91
C ALA A 34 21.28 16.69 12.60
N GLU A 35 21.93 16.93 13.74
CA GLU A 35 21.94 18.20 14.45
C GLU A 35 22.40 19.28 13.46
N GLU A 36 21.53 20.26 13.20
CA GLU A 36 21.86 21.44 12.40
C GLU A 36 23.03 22.17 13.08
N ALA A 37 24.24 21.97 12.54
CA ALA A 37 25.36 22.83 12.87
C ALA A 37 25.05 24.23 12.34
N GLU A 38 24.80 25.18 13.25
CA GLU A 38 24.78 26.60 12.96
C GLU A 38 26.11 26.99 12.29
N VAL A 39 26.06 27.20 10.97
CA VAL A 39 27.13 27.80 10.20
C VAL A 39 27.18 29.28 10.57
N VAL A 40 28.03 29.60 11.55
CA VAL A 40 28.45 30.97 11.85
C VAL A 40 29.00 31.59 10.57
N SER A 41 28.21 32.50 10.00
CA SER A 41 28.58 33.23 8.79
C SER A 41 29.71 34.22 9.11
N PRO A 42 30.85 34.18 8.41
CA PRO A 42 31.89 35.18 8.58
C PRO A 42 31.42 36.56 8.10
N PRO A 43 31.90 37.65 8.73
CA PRO A 43 31.48 39.01 8.38
C PRO A 43 31.91 39.39 6.96
N PRO A 44 31.14 40.25 6.27
CA PRO A 44 31.47 40.70 4.93
C PRO A 44 32.71 41.60 4.96
N SER A 45 33.82 41.10 4.41
CA SER A 45 34.99 41.91 4.08
C SER A 45 34.66 42.79 2.86
N SER A 46 34.48 44.07 3.14
CA SER A 46 34.39 45.14 2.16
C SER A 46 35.70 45.31 1.43
N ASP A 47 35.83 44.77 0.22
CA ASP A 47 36.81 45.26 -0.74
C ASP A 47 36.23 45.37 -2.15
N ASN A 48 36.58 46.52 -2.70
CA ASN A 48 35.99 47.26 -3.79
C ASN A 48 36.92 47.09 -5.01
N ALA A 49 36.44 46.50 -6.11
CA ALA A 49 37.15 46.56 -7.39
C ALA A 49 36.20 46.33 -8.57
N SER A 50 35.73 47.45 -9.12
CA SER A 50 35.00 47.56 -10.37
C SER A 50 35.71 46.83 -11.52
N SER A 51 35.08 45.78 -12.03
CA SER A 51 35.42 45.17 -13.32
C SER A 51 34.12 44.91 -14.08
N SER A 52 33.76 45.88 -14.90
CA SER A 52 32.61 45.84 -15.81
C SER A 52 32.87 44.88 -16.98
N SER A 53 32.77 43.57 -16.71
CA SER A 53 32.69 42.55 -17.75
C SER A 53 31.22 42.37 -18.14
N SER A 54 30.89 42.65 -19.40
CA SER A 54 29.56 42.44 -19.98
C SER A 54 29.21 40.94 -20.03
N SER A 55 28.77 40.40 -18.90
CA SER A 55 28.20 39.07 -18.79
C SER A 55 26.82 39.09 -19.44
N GLY A 56 26.77 38.73 -20.72
CA GLY A 56 25.53 38.46 -21.43
C GLY A 56 24.70 37.43 -20.65
N PRO A 57 23.35 37.51 -20.70
CA PRO A 57 22.47 36.62 -19.96
C PRO A 57 22.81 35.17 -20.30
N SER A 58 23.36 34.46 -19.32
CA SER A 58 23.65 33.04 -19.46
C SER A 58 22.32 32.34 -19.74
N PRO A 59 22.19 31.53 -20.81
CA PRO A 59 20.94 30.84 -21.08
C PRO A 59 20.56 30.01 -19.86
N PRO A 60 19.27 29.99 -19.46
CA PRO A 60 18.83 29.27 -18.28
C PRO A 60 19.29 27.81 -18.41
N ARG A 61 20.15 27.37 -17.47
CA ARG A 61 20.59 25.99 -17.40
C ARG A 61 19.34 25.13 -17.28
N ARG A 62 19.05 24.35 -18.32
CA ARG A 62 17.98 23.36 -18.29
C ARG A 62 18.25 22.46 -17.09
N ARG A 63 17.37 22.52 -16.08
CA ARG A 63 17.43 21.59 -14.95
C ARG A 63 17.25 20.21 -15.55
N SER A 64 18.30 19.40 -15.54
CA SER A 64 18.20 18.00 -15.93
C SER A 64 17.21 17.34 -14.98
N SER A 65 16.10 16.85 -15.52
CA SER A 65 15.14 16.06 -14.73
C SER A 65 15.88 14.84 -14.18
N CYS A 66 16.11 14.81 -12.88
CA CYS A 66 16.66 13.64 -12.20
C CYS A 66 15.49 12.82 -11.65
N LEU A 67 15.42 11.55 -12.03
CA LEU A 67 14.51 10.60 -11.42
C LEU A 67 14.94 10.42 -9.95
N ARG A 68 14.02 10.68 -9.01
CA ARG A 68 14.33 10.62 -7.57
C ARG A 68 13.92 9.29 -6.94
N ALA A 69 12.71 8.85 -7.24
CA ALA A 69 12.16 7.57 -6.81
C ALA A 69 11.17 7.06 -7.84
N ALA A 70 10.91 5.76 -7.85
CA ALA A 70 9.80 5.16 -8.56
C ALA A 70 8.95 4.33 -7.61
N LEU A 71 7.62 4.54 -7.69
CA LEU A 71 6.63 3.79 -6.95
C LEU A 71 6.06 2.69 -7.84
N ILE A 72 6.07 1.46 -7.34
CA ILE A 72 5.54 0.29 -8.05
C ILE A 72 4.44 -0.33 -7.18
N HIS A 73 3.20 -0.17 -7.63
CA HIS A 73 2.07 -0.79 -6.96
C HIS A 73 2.12 -2.32 -7.11
N GLN A 74 2.05 -3.04 -5.98
CA GLN A 74 1.97 -4.49 -5.96
C GLN A 74 0.53 -4.93 -6.19
N VAL A 75 0.24 -5.34 -7.42
CA VAL A 75 -1.03 -5.98 -7.76
C VAL A 75 -1.08 -7.34 -7.07
N ILE A 76 -2.06 -7.55 -6.21
CA ILE A 76 -2.29 -8.84 -5.54
C ILE A 76 -2.57 -9.88 -6.63
N HIS A 77 -1.78 -10.96 -6.63
CA HIS A 77 -2.00 -12.07 -7.53
C HIS A 77 -3.26 -12.82 -7.08
N GLN A 78 -4.39 -12.56 -7.74
CA GLN A 78 -5.48 -13.54 -7.75
C GLN A 78 -4.96 -14.76 -8.49
N GLU A 79 -4.90 -15.87 -7.76
CA GLU A 79 -4.64 -17.27 -8.12
C GLU A 79 -4.20 -17.55 -9.58
N ASP A 80 -3.01 -18.15 -9.69
CA ASP A 80 -2.45 -19.00 -10.76
C ASP A 80 -2.41 -18.56 -12.23
N ASP A 81 -3.16 -17.54 -12.67
CA ASP A 81 -3.31 -17.24 -14.11
C ASP A 81 -2.57 -15.98 -14.60
N CYS A 82 -1.93 -15.23 -13.71
CA CYS A 82 -1.16 -14.06 -14.10
C CYS A 82 0.30 -14.44 -14.42
N VAL A 83 0.59 -14.66 -15.71
CA VAL A 83 1.97 -14.81 -16.20
C VAL A 83 2.72 -13.49 -15.92
N PRO A 84 3.73 -13.48 -15.04
CA PRO A 84 4.48 -12.26 -14.76
C PRO A 84 5.17 -11.78 -16.04
N LEU A 85 5.00 -10.50 -16.39
CA LEU A 85 5.72 -9.87 -17.52
C LEU A 85 7.23 -9.78 -17.25
N ALA A 86 7.63 -9.87 -15.99
CA ALA A 86 9.03 -9.85 -15.61
C ALA A 86 9.69 -11.21 -15.84
N ARG A 87 10.90 -11.17 -16.41
CA ARG A 87 11.71 -12.37 -16.76
C ARG A 87 12.07 -13.22 -15.55
N GLU A 88 12.17 -12.63 -14.36
CA GLU A 88 12.56 -13.34 -13.14
C GLU A 88 11.33 -13.92 -12.41
N HIS A 89 11.42 -15.19 -12.03
CA HIS A 89 10.33 -15.90 -11.36
C HIS A 89 10.02 -15.30 -9.97
N PRO A 90 8.75 -15.14 -9.56
CA PRO A 90 8.37 -14.55 -8.27
C PRO A 90 9.02 -15.21 -7.06
N THR A 91 9.25 -16.54 -7.10
CA THR A 91 9.88 -17.29 -6.00
C THR A 91 11.33 -16.89 -5.69
N LYS A 92 12.00 -16.17 -6.60
CA LYS A 92 13.35 -15.64 -6.37
C LYS A 92 13.34 -14.24 -5.74
N ARG A 93 12.17 -13.59 -5.67
CA ARG A 93 12.00 -12.22 -5.15
C ARG A 93 11.79 -12.24 -3.64
N GLY A 94 12.84 -12.58 -2.92
CA GLY A 94 12.85 -12.56 -1.45
C GLY A 94 12.92 -11.16 -0.85
N GLN A 95 13.07 -11.08 0.48
CA GLN A 95 13.25 -9.81 1.19
C GLN A 95 14.52 -9.06 0.75
N ALA A 96 15.63 -9.77 0.56
CA ALA A 96 16.90 -9.18 0.10
C ALA A 96 16.76 -8.47 -1.26
N TRP A 97 15.91 -9.00 -2.15
CA TRP A 97 15.61 -8.38 -3.44
C TRP A 97 14.84 -7.06 -3.27
N HIS A 98 13.86 -7.02 -2.37
CA HIS A 98 13.13 -5.80 -2.06
C HIS A 98 14.03 -4.74 -1.42
N GLU A 99 14.92 -5.15 -0.52
CA GLU A 99 15.90 -4.25 0.10
C GLU A 99 16.87 -3.67 -0.94
N GLU A 100 17.35 -4.48 -1.88
CA GLU A 100 18.20 -4.02 -2.97
C GLU A 100 17.47 -2.99 -3.83
N LEU A 101 16.23 -3.25 -4.23
CA LEU A 101 15.43 -2.30 -5.01
C LEU A 101 15.15 -1.02 -4.24
N ARG A 102 14.93 -1.10 -2.93
CA ARG A 102 14.78 0.08 -2.07
C ARG A 102 16.06 0.94 -2.06
N ARG A 103 17.26 0.35 -2.12
CA ARG A 103 18.52 1.11 -2.26
C ARG A 103 18.61 1.88 -3.57
N HIS A 104 17.91 1.43 -4.61
CA HIS A 104 17.77 2.11 -5.90
C HIS A 104 16.54 3.04 -5.97
N ASN A 105 15.94 3.37 -4.83
CA ASN A 105 14.72 4.18 -4.73
C ASN A 105 13.52 3.60 -5.52
N LEU A 106 13.47 2.28 -5.68
CA LEU A 106 12.34 1.55 -6.25
C LEU A 106 11.51 0.99 -5.10
N VAL A 107 10.38 1.63 -4.83
CA VAL A 107 9.52 1.31 -3.68
C VAL A 107 8.32 0.52 -4.16
N PHE A 108 8.16 -0.68 -3.63
CA PHE A 108 6.97 -1.49 -3.83
C PHE A 108 5.97 -1.21 -2.71
N HIS A 109 4.71 -1.00 -3.07
CA HIS A 109 3.66 -0.68 -2.10
C HIS A 109 2.33 -1.34 -2.46
N ARG A 110 1.54 -1.70 -1.46
CA ARG A 110 0.19 -2.23 -1.63
C ARG A 110 -0.88 -1.16 -1.51
N THR A 111 -0.67 -0.20 -0.62
CA THR A 111 -1.55 0.97 -0.47
C THR A 111 -0.78 2.23 -0.86
N TYR A 112 -1.49 3.27 -1.28
CA TYR A 112 -0.87 4.58 -1.54
C TYR A 112 -0.43 5.27 -0.24
N VAL A 113 -1.05 4.94 0.91
CA VAL A 113 -0.54 5.33 2.23
C VAL A 113 0.84 4.75 2.48
N GLY A 114 1.02 3.44 2.23
CA GLY A 114 2.33 2.79 2.34
C GLY A 114 3.38 3.42 1.43
N ALA A 115 2.99 3.83 0.21
CA ALA A 115 3.87 4.57 -0.69
C ALA A 115 4.28 5.94 -0.13
N ALA A 116 3.32 6.70 0.38
CA ALA A 116 3.55 8.02 0.96
C ALA A 116 4.46 7.93 2.21
N VAL A 117 4.29 6.91 3.05
CA VAL A 117 5.17 6.65 4.20
C VAL A 117 6.60 6.40 3.75
N GLU A 118 6.83 5.50 2.79
CA GLU A 118 8.18 5.19 2.29
C GLU A 118 8.84 6.39 1.60
N LEU A 119 8.07 7.21 0.87
CA LEU A 119 8.56 8.45 0.28
C LEU A 119 8.91 9.49 1.35
N HIS A 120 8.09 9.66 2.38
CA HIS A 120 8.39 10.59 3.47
C HIS A 120 9.69 10.21 4.18
N ILE A 121 9.89 8.91 4.44
CA ILE A 121 11.09 8.41 5.12
C ILE A 121 12.35 8.60 4.26
N SER A 122 12.27 8.34 2.95
CA SER A 122 13.44 8.39 2.06
C SER A 122 13.70 9.78 1.46
N HIS A 123 12.65 10.56 1.23
CA HIS A 123 12.65 11.84 0.54
C HIS A 123 11.59 12.77 1.16
N PRO A 124 11.81 13.28 2.38
CA PRO A 124 10.83 14.09 3.13
C PRO A 124 10.45 15.40 2.44
N ASP A 125 11.23 15.85 1.45
CA ASP A 125 10.95 17.01 0.62
C ASP A 125 10.02 16.72 -0.56
N LEU A 126 9.80 15.44 -0.90
CA LEU A 126 8.81 15.02 -1.89
C LEU A 126 7.43 14.81 -1.28
N VAL A 127 7.38 14.28 -0.06
CA VAL A 127 6.15 14.06 0.70
C VAL A 127 6.38 14.59 2.10
N THR A 128 5.78 15.74 2.40
CA THR A 128 5.88 16.35 3.74
C THR A 128 5.01 15.57 4.74
N LEU A 129 5.18 15.85 6.03
CA LEU A 129 4.31 15.28 7.08
C LEU A 129 2.84 15.66 6.88
N THR A 130 2.58 16.88 6.41
CA THR A 130 1.23 17.35 6.11
C THR A 130 0.64 16.59 4.93
N ASP A 131 1.42 16.41 3.86
CA ASP A 131 0.98 15.64 2.69
C ASP A 131 0.68 14.19 3.08
N LEU A 132 1.53 13.57 3.91
CA LEU A 132 1.32 12.22 4.42
C LEU A 132 0.00 12.12 5.20
N GLN A 133 -0.28 13.10 6.07
CA GLN A 133 -1.52 13.14 6.85
C GLN A 133 -2.75 13.26 5.93
N THR A 134 -2.70 14.18 4.95
CA THR A 134 -3.77 14.37 3.96
C THR A 134 -4.02 13.10 3.14
N VAL A 135 -2.96 12.53 2.54
CA VAL A 135 -3.08 11.29 1.75
C VAL A 135 -3.68 10.16 2.56
N ALA A 136 -3.31 10.04 3.84
CA ALA A 136 -3.86 9.01 4.71
C ALA A 136 -5.32 9.25 5.11
N GLN A 137 -5.74 10.50 5.31
CA GLN A 137 -7.14 10.83 5.59
C GLN A 137 -8.02 10.57 4.36
N ASP A 138 -7.58 11.03 3.20
CA ASP A 138 -8.25 10.78 1.92
C ASP A 138 -8.34 9.27 1.66
N ALA A 139 -7.29 8.52 2.01
CA ALA A 139 -7.31 7.06 1.87
C ALA A 139 -8.43 6.38 2.63
N ILE A 140 -8.62 6.80 3.88
CA ILE A 140 -9.63 6.24 4.75
C ILE A 140 -11.02 6.57 4.18
N GLN A 141 -11.23 7.81 3.76
CA GLN A 141 -12.51 8.22 3.18
C GLN A 141 -12.82 7.48 1.88
N GLU A 142 -11.86 7.40 0.95
CA GLU A 142 -12.06 6.70 -0.31
C GLU A 142 -12.29 5.20 -0.13
N PHE A 143 -11.61 4.59 0.84
CA PHE A 143 -11.83 3.18 1.19
C PHE A 143 -13.26 2.96 1.71
N GLU A 144 -13.74 3.82 2.61
CA GLU A 144 -15.10 3.76 3.15
C GLU A 144 -16.16 3.99 2.06
N GLU A 145 -15.97 4.99 1.20
CA GLU A 145 -16.85 5.26 0.05
C GLU A 145 -16.88 4.07 -0.92
N ALA A 146 -15.71 3.49 -1.25
CA ALA A 146 -15.63 2.35 -2.16
C ALA A 146 -16.35 1.11 -1.61
N ARG A 147 -16.25 0.87 -0.30
CA ARG A 147 -16.94 -0.26 0.34
C ARG A 147 -18.46 -0.12 0.26
N LEU A 148 -19.00 1.09 0.40
CA LEU A 148 -20.42 1.37 0.24
C LEU A 148 -20.88 1.23 -1.23
N MET A 149 -20.04 1.56 -2.20
CA MET A 149 -20.38 1.44 -3.62
C MET A 149 -20.34 0.00 -4.15
N TYR A 150 -19.56 -0.89 -3.53
CA TYR A 150 -19.28 -2.24 -4.01
C TYR A 150 -19.45 -3.28 -2.89
N GLU A 151 -20.68 -3.37 -2.37
CA GLU A 151 -21.05 -4.29 -1.29
C GLU A 151 -20.82 -5.77 -1.63
N ASP A 152 -20.84 -6.12 -2.92
CA ASP A 152 -20.64 -7.49 -3.42
C ASP A 152 -19.18 -7.99 -3.30
N MET A 153 -18.25 -7.11 -2.93
CA MET A 153 -16.82 -7.40 -2.77
C MET A 153 -16.37 -7.58 -1.30
N SER A 154 -17.30 -7.90 -0.39
CA SER A 154 -17.05 -8.00 1.07
C SER A 154 -15.82 -8.83 1.45
N ALA A 155 -15.55 -9.94 0.76
CA ALA A 155 -14.38 -10.79 1.03
C ALA A 155 -13.05 -10.11 0.66
N GLN A 156 -13.00 -9.39 -0.47
CA GLN A 156 -11.79 -8.69 -0.92
C GLN A 156 -11.49 -7.46 -0.06
N TRP A 157 -12.53 -6.84 0.51
CA TRP A 157 -12.37 -5.68 1.39
C TRP A 157 -11.57 -6.00 2.65
N GLN A 158 -11.66 -7.22 3.18
CA GLN A 158 -10.93 -7.60 4.39
C GLN A 158 -9.41 -7.57 4.22
N GLU A 159 -8.89 -8.06 3.09
CA GLU A 159 -7.45 -8.03 2.81
C GLU A 159 -6.97 -6.60 2.57
N ALA A 160 -7.73 -5.83 1.77
CA ALA A 160 -7.41 -4.43 1.51
C ALA A 160 -7.46 -3.57 2.78
N GLU A 161 -8.44 -3.81 3.67
CA GLU A 161 -8.54 -3.15 4.98
C GLU A 161 -7.36 -3.49 5.87
N ALA A 162 -6.96 -4.78 5.94
CA ALA A 162 -5.82 -5.20 6.74
C ALA A 162 -4.51 -4.53 6.29
N ASP A 163 -4.28 -4.47 4.97
CA ASP A 163 -3.11 -3.79 4.40
C ASP A 163 -3.16 -2.27 4.66
N LEU A 164 -4.33 -1.63 4.52
CA LEU A 164 -4.52 -0.21 4.82
C LEU A 164 -4.30 0.10 6.30
N VAL A 165 -4.85 -0.68 7.22
CA VAL A 165 -4.68 -0.51 8.67
C VAL A 165 -3.21 -0.60 9.06
N LYS A 166 -2.48 -1.57 8.51
CA LYS A 166 -1.04 -1.73 8.75
C LYS A 166 -0.26 -0.50 8.28
N ASP A 167 -0.56 0.03 7.10
CA ASP A 167 0.14 1.22 6.59
C ASP A 167 -0.27 2.50 7.35
N LEU A 168 -1.52 2.61 7.82
CA LEU A 168 -1.97 3.70 8.70
C LEU A 168 -1.30 3.66 10.08
N GLU A 169 -1.02 2.47 10.62
CA GLU A 169 -0.24 2.34 11.85
C GLU A 169 1.19 2.83 11.68
N ARG A 170 1.82 2.54 10.54
CA ARG A 170 3.14 3.08 10.20
C ARG A 170 3.11 4.60 10.01
N ALA A 171 2.11 5.13 9.31
CA ALA A 171 1.93 6.58 9.16
C ALA A 171 1.75 7.26 10.52
N ASN A 172 0.98 6.65 11.43
CA ASN A 172 0.79 7.14 12.78
C ASN A 172 2.09 7.18 13.61
N GLN A 173 2.98 6.19 13.45
CA GLN A 173 4.28 6.22 14.11
C GLN A 173 5.12 7.42 13.65
N VAL A 174 5.11 7.71 12.34
CA VAL A 174 5.80 8.87 11.76
C VAL A 174 5.19 10.19 12.26
N LEU A 175 3.86 10.31 12.26
CA LEU A 175 3.15 11.51 12.72
C LEU A 175 3.36 11.76 14.22
N GLN A 176 3.31 10.72 15.04
CA GLN A 176 3.54 10.83 16.49
C GLN A 176 4.97 11.27 16.81
N ALA A 177 5.97 10.74 16.09
CA ALA A 177 7.35 11.18 16.24
C ALA A 177 7.54 12.67 15.96
N ALA A 178 6.66 13.27 15.15
CA ALA A 178 6.64 14.69 14.83
C ALA A 178 5.60 15.51 15.64
N ASN A 179 5.03 14.94 16.71
CA ASN A 179 3.98 15.56 17.53
C ASN A 179 2.75 16.02 16.72
N LYS A 180 2.38 15.29 15.66
CA LYS A 180 1.17 15.51 14.87
C LYS A 180 0.01 14.67 15.39
N GLU A 181 -1.21 15.08 15.02
CA GLU A 181 -2.43 14.36 15.37
C GLU A 181 -2.43 12.96 14.76
N ARG A 182 -2.93 11.99 15.53
CA ARG A 182 -3.04 10.60 15.10
C ARG A 182 -4.21 10.45 14.12
N LEU A 183 -3.99 9.73 13.03
CA LEU A 183 -5.00 9.32 12.07
C LEU A 183 -5.98 8.32 12.71
N ARG A 184 -7.27 8.48 12.37
CA ARG A 184 -8.32 7.52 12.72
C ARG A 184 -8.13 6.19 11.98
N LYS A 185 -8.71 5.11 12.50
CA LYS A 185 -8.84 3.86 11.76
C LYS A 185 -10.04 3.95 10.80
N PRO A 186 -10.02 3.22 9.66
CA PRO A 186 -11.23 3.02 8.86
C PRO A 186 -12.30 2.35 9.72
N ARG A 187 -13.56 2.72 9.52
CA ARG A 187 -14.69 2.08 10.21
C ARG A 187 -14.76 0.62 9.78
N GLY A 188 -14.97 -0.33 10.69
CA GLY A 188 -15.22 -1.72 10.32
C GLY A 188 -16.58 -1.89 9.65
N THR A 189 -16.80 -3.00 8.94
CA THR A 189 -18.14 -3.34 8.42
C THR A 189 -19.16 -3.50 9.54
N THR A 190 -18.75 -4.05 10.68
CA THR A 190 -19.60 -4.24 11.87
C THR A 190 -20.01 -2.94 12.56
N ASP A 191 -19.25 -1.86 12.37
CA ASP A 191 -19.54 -0.57 13.02
C ASP A 191 -20.65 0.19 12.28
N ILE A 192 -20.90 -0.13 11.01
CA ILE A 192 -21.92 0.53 10.19
C ILE A 192 -23.33 0.04 10.57
N GLU A 193 -23.50 -1.27 10.79
CA GLU A 193 -24.81 -1.88 11.08
C GLU A 193 -25.43 -1.40 12.39
N GLN A 194 -24.63 -0.94 13.36
CA GLN A 194 -25.15 -0.44 14.64
C GLN A 194 -25.67 0.99 14.57
N SER A 195 -25.27 1.77 13.56
CA SER A 195 -25.67 3.18 13.45
C SER A 195 -27.06 3.39 12.84
N GLU A 196 -27.61 2.41 12.13
CA GLU A 196 -28.93 2.55 11.48
C GLU A 196 -30.10 2.21 12.41
N THR A 197 -29.86 1.54 13.54
CA THR A 197 -30.93 1.11 14.45
C THR A 197 -31.34 2.11 15.54
N GLU A 198 -30.58 3.20 15.73
CA GLU A 198 -30.85 4.15 16.83
C GLU A 198 -31.69 5.36 16.43
N ASP A 199 -31.87 5.63 15.12
CA ASP A 199 -32.54 6.85 14.65
C ASP A 199 -34.05 6.70 14.33
N GLU A 200 -34.60 5.48 14.30
CA GLU A 200 -36.06 5.27 14.12
C GLU A 200 -36.89 5.60 15.38
N ALA A 201 -36.25 5.93 16.51
CA ALA A 201 -36.95 6.24 17.76
C ALA A 201 -37.20 7.75 18.01
N VAL A 202 -36.77 8.65 17.12
CA VAL A 202 -36.91 10.11 17.32
C VAL A 202 -37.57 10.80 16.12
N SER A 203 -38.67 10.23 15.61
CA SER A 203 -39.59 10.97 14.74
C SER A 203 -40.70 11.61 15.56
N ASN A 204 -40.42 12.80 16.11
CA ASN A 204 -41.42 13.85 16.36
C ASN A 204 -40.72 15.10 16.92
N GLN A 205 -40.18 15.97 16.05
CA GLN A 205 -40.33 17.44 16.13
C GLN A 205 -39.40 18.19 15.17
N ASN A 206 -40.04 18.98 14.31
CA ASN A 206 -39.62 20.27 13.73
C ASN A 206 -38.93 20.28 12.36
N ASP A 207 -39.78 20.46 11.34
CA ASP A 207 -39.49 21.03 10.03
C ASP A 207 -39.05 22.51 10.15
N ASP A 208 -37.76 22.84 9.93
CA ASP A 208 -37.33 24.24 9.71
C ASP A 208 -35.99 24.39 8.96
N TRP A 209 -35.89 23.86 7.73
CA TRP A 209 -34.62 23.81 6.95
C TRP A 209 -34.58 24.62 5.65
N LEU A 210 -35.45 25.62 5.47
CA LEU A 210 -35.35 26.54 4.33
C LEU A 210 -34.44 27.75 4.65
N ASN A 211 -33.14 27.57 4.86
CA ASN A 211 -32.20 28.69 4.63
C ASN A 211 -30.72 28.30 4.49
N SER A 212 -30.08 28.92 3.49
CA SER A 212 -28.62 29.06 3.25
C SER A 212 -27.96 27.86 2.54
N GLY A 213 -27.37 27.93 1.33
CA GLY A 213 -26.96 29.05 0.48
C GLY A 213 -25.43 29.23 0.47
N GLY A 214 -24.74 28.67 -0.54
CA GLY A 214 -23.32 28.91 -0.89
C GLY A 214 -22.34 27.83 -0.41
N LEU A 215 -21.18 27.55 -1.01
CA LEU A 215 -20.43 28.24 -2.06
C LEU A 215 -19.24 27.32 -2.51
N VAL A 216 -18.83 27.46 -3.78
CA VAL A 216 -17.55 27.18 -4.48
C VAL A 216 -16.85 25.82 -4.40
N GLY A 217 -16.59 25.28 -5.59
CA GLY A 217 -15.72 24.14 -5.84
C GLY A 217 -14.24 24.46 -5.92
N ALA A 218 -13.44 23.47 -5.54
CA ALA A 218 -12.03 23.36 -5.87
C ALA A 218 -11.85 22.20 -6.84
N GLY A 219 -11.10 22.45 -7.93
CA GLY A 219 -10.76 21.43 -8.93
C GLY A 219 -9.73 20.48 -8.36
N GLU A 220 -10.17 19.29 -8.00
CA GLU A 220 -9.37 18.23 -7.38
C GLU A 220 -8.95 17.21 -8.45
N LEU A 221 -7.64 17.00 -8.61
CA LEU A 221 -7.08 15.88 -9.36
C LEU A 221 -7.27 14.61 -8.53
N ARG A 222 -8.51 14.14 -8.45
CA ARG A 222 -8.91 12.94 -7.73
C ARG A 222 -8.60 11.72 -8.60
N LEU A 223 -7.43 11.11 -8.37
CA LEU A 223 -7.13 9.77 -8.85
C LEU A 223 -8.10 8.82 -8.13
N ARG A 224 -9.24 8.53 -8.77
CA ARG A 224 -10.30 7.74 -8.16
C ARG A 224 -9.79 6.32 -7.86
N PHE A 225 -9.88 5.94 -6.58
CA PHE A 225 -9.64 4.59 -6.06
C PHE A 225 -10.30 3.45 -6.87
N VAL A 226 -11.35 3.77 -7.65
CA VAL A 226 -12.11 2.82 -8.46
C VAL A 226 -11.26 2.10 -9.54
N ASP A 227 -10.14 2.68 -9.99
CA ASP A 227 -9.24 2.01 -10.95
C ASP A 227 -8.28 1.00 -10.29
N LEU A 228 -8.24 0.90 -8.96
CA LEU A 228 -7.39 -0.03 -8.21
C LEU A 228 -8.05 -1.38 -7.91
N MET A 229 -9.33 -1.57 -8.26
CA MET A 229 -10.03 -2.83 -8.02
C MET A 229 -9.85 -3.79 -9.20
N PRO A 230 -9.47 -5.06 -8.95
CA PRO A 230 -9.46 -6.08 -10.00
C PRO A 230 -10.90 -6.21 -10.53
N LYS A 231 -11.08 -5.94 -11.82
CA LYS A 231 -12.38 -6.11 -12.49
C LYS A 231 -12.82 -7.56 -12.33
N SER A 232 -13.68 -7.79 -11.35
CA SER A 232 -14.34 -9.09 -11.13
C SER A 232 -14.99 -9.48 -12.45
N ARG A 233 -14.37 -10.43 -13.15
CA ARG A 233 -14.92 -10.95 -14.39
C ARG A 233 -16.24 -11.59 -13.99
N ARG A 234 -17.35 -10.95 -14.39
CA ARG A 234 -18.68 -11.57 -14.46
C ARG A 234 -18.46 -13.00 -14.93
N ASN A 235 -18.85 -13.95 -14.07
CA ASN A 235 -18.84 -15.38 -14.32
C ASN A 235 -19.43 -15.66 -15.71
N GLY A 236 -18.56 -15.65 -16.72
CA GLY A 236 -18.89 -15.98 -18.08
C GLY A 236 -19.08 -17.48 -18.08
N ARG A 237 -20.35 -17.89 -17.91
CA ARG A 237 -20.79 -19.28 -17.97
C ARG A 237 -19.97 -20.03 -19.01
N ASN A 238 -19.12 -20.91 -18.49
CA ASN A 238 -18.19 -21.74 -19.21
C ASN A 238 -18.97 -22.68 -20.16
N ARG A 239 -19.18 -22.21 -21.40
CA ARG A 239 -19.62 -23.05 -22.52
C ARG A 239 -18.40 -23.45 -23.34
N ASN A 240 -17.57 -24.32 -22.79
CA ASN A 240 -16.64 -25.08 -23.62
C ASN A 240 -16.50 -26.52 -23.12
N ARG A 241 -17.58 -27.30 -23.33
CA ARG A 241 -17.48 -28.74 -23.57
C ARG A 241 -16.66 -28.94 -24.85
N ARG A 242 -15.33 -29.06 -24.75
CA ARG A 242 -14.55 -29.69 -25.81
C ARG A 242 -14.17 -31.10 -25.37
N ARG A 243 -14.72 -32.04 -26.14
CA ARG A 243 -14.53 -33.48 -26.07
C ARG A 243 -13.04 -33.80 -26.15
N CYS A 244 -12.49 -34.40 -25.10
CA CYS A 244 -11.31 -35.26 -25.24
C CYS A 244 -11.80 -36.59 -25.83
N THR A 245 -11.69 -36.74 -27.15
CA THR A 245 -11.81 -38.05 -27.80
C THR A 245 -10.53 -38.83 -27.53
N THR A 246 -10.60 -39.79 -26.61
CA THR A 246 -9.59 -40.83 -26.41
C THR A 246 -9.35 -41.56 -27.73
N ARG A 247 -8.16 -41.38 -28.32
CA ARG A 247 -7.67 -42.18 -29.44
C ARG A 247 -6.94 -43.39 -28.86
N MET A 248 -7.65 -44.52 -28.73
CA MET A 248 -7.02 -45.81 -28.45
C MET A 248 -6.10 -46.17 -29.63
N GLN A 249 -4.80 -46.33 -29.37
CA GLN A 249 -3.93 -47.07 -30.28
C GLN A 249 -4.07 -48.55 -29.93
N ALA A 250 -4.63 -49.32 -30.86
CA ALA A 250 -4.62 -50.77 -30.82
C ALA A 250 -3.24 -51.25 -31.31
N SER A 251 -2.50 -51.90 -30.43
CA SER A 251 -1.28 -52.63 -30.75
C SER A 251 -1.65 -53.83 -31.62
N LYS A 252 -1.17 -53.85 -32.87
CA LYS A 252 -1.14 -55.08 -33.68
C LYS A 252 0.03 -55.93 -33.21
N SER A 253 -0.31 -57.12 -32.74
CA SER A 253 0.57 -58.28 -32.61
C SER A 253 0.69 -58.93 -33.99
N ASP A 254 1.90 -58.93 -34.56
CA ASP A 254 2.24 -59.83 -35.67
C ASP A 254 3.14 -60.94 -35.12
N GLY A 255 2.74 -62.18 -35.40
CA GLY A 255 3.58 -63.36 -35.40
C GLY A 255 3.95 -63.75 -36.83
#